data_AF-G2RHL0-F1
#
_entry.id   AF-G2RHL0-F1
#
_cell.length_a   1.000
_cell.length_b   1.000
_cell.length_c   1.000
_cell.angle_alpha   90.00
_cell.angle_beta   90.00
_cell.angle_gamma   90.00
#
_symmetry.space_group_name_H-M   'P 1'
#
loop_
_entity.id
_entity.type
_entity.pdbx_description
1 polymer ?
#
loop_
_entity_poly.entity_id
_entity_poly.type
_entity_poly.pdbx_seq_one_letter_code
_entity_poly.pdbx_strand_id
1 'polypeptide(L)'
;MASTKPSLSATYTSTTNAPFTISRPLQAPADSTTVESKTKYLSELRQSVVGLQEQVNRELTARMEEDKAREASAGGAAGAKAVDDEKEEENYGEEAQEEEV
;
A
#
# COMPACT_ATOMS: atom_id res chain seq x y z
N MET A 1 10.36 -29.01 23.40
CA MET A 1 10.73 -27.99 22.40
C MET A 1 9.44 -27.34 21.93
N ALA A 2 9.19 -26.07 22.28
CA ALA A 2 7.99 -25.37 21.82
C ALA A 2 8.13 -25.10 20.32
N SER A 3 7.16 -25.56 19.52
CA SER A 3 7.13 -25.31 18.08
C SER A 3 6.79 -23.83 17.87
N THR A 4 7.80 -23.01 17.52
CA THR A 4 7.58 -21.61 17.16
C THR A 4 6.75 -21.56 15.89
N LYS A 5 5.51 -21.07 15.99
CA LYS A 5 4.65 -20.89 14.82
C LYS A 5 5.27 -19.84 13.89
N PRO A 6 5.40 -20.13 12.58
CA PRO A 6 5.93 -19.16 11.64
C PRO A 6 4.95 -17.98 11.49
N SER A 7 5.49 -16.79 11.24
CA SER A 7 4.71 -15.58 10.97
C SER A 7 5.21 -14.92 9.70
N LEU A 8 4.30 -14.44 8.87
CA LEU A 8 4.61 -13.55 7.76
C LEU A 8 4.56 -12.10 8.24
N SER A 9 5.67 -11.37 8.12
CA SER A 9 5.75 -9.99 8.57
C SER A 9 6.33 -9.06 7.51
N ALA A 10 5.91 -7.80 7.53
CA ALA A 10 6.51 -6.71 6.77
C ALA A 10 6.72 -5.51 7.69
N THR A 11 7.86 -4.85 7.53
CA THR A 11 8.21 -3.64 8.27
C THR A 11 8.50 -2.53 7.28
N TYR A 12 7.82 -1.41 7.45
CA TYR A 12 8.03 -0.19 6.70
C TYR A 12 8.76 0.84 7.56
N THR A 13 9.74 1.50 6.94
CA THR A 13 10.46 2.63 7.54
C THR A 13 10.53 3.76 6.52
N SER A 14 10.49 4.99 6.99
CA SER A 14 10.63 6.21 6.19
C SER A 14 11.30 7.30 7.03
N THR A 15 11.93 8.25 6.35
CA THR A 15 12.50 9.45 6.97
C THR A 15 11.44 10.50 7.30
N THR A 16 10.28 10.46 6.64
CA THR A 16 9.21 11.46 6.76
C THR A 16 7.95 10.91 7.42
N ASN A 17 7.71 9.61 7.31
CA ASN A 17 6.50 8.96 7.84
C ASN A 17 6.86 7.94 8.94
N ALA A 18 6.02 7.85 9.98
CA ALA A 18 6.26 6.97 11.13
C ALA A 18 6.37 5.49 10.72
N PRO A 19 7.28 4.67 11.27
CA PRO A 19 7.40 3.27 10.87
C PRO A 19 6.13 2.47 11.23
N PHE A 20 5.87 1.40 10.49
CA PHE A 20 4.82 0.44 10.85
C PHE A 20 5.27 -0.99 10.57
N THR A 21 4.69 -1.93 11.33
CA THR A 21 4.97 -3.36 11.19
C THR A 21 3.66 -4.11 11.14
N ILE A 22 3.51 -4.98 10.14
CA ILE A 22 2.41 -5.93 10.06
C ILE A 22 2.99 -7.31 10.34
N SER A 23 2.33 -8.09 11.20
CA SER A 23 2.68 -9.48 11.46
C SER A 23 1.44 -10.35 11.40
N ARG A 24 1.48 -11.40 10.60
CA ARG A 24 0.40 -12.36 10.39
C ARG A 24 0.88 -13.75 10.77
N PRO A 25 0.47 -14.28 11.94
CA PRO A 25 0.87 -15.62 12.36
C PRO A 25 0.21 -16.67 11.47
N LEU A 26 0.98 -17.68 11.07
CA LEU A 26 0.49 -18.86 10.36
C LEU A 26 0.18 -19.94 11.38
N GLN A 27 -1.02 -20.51 11.29
CA GLN A 27 -1.50 -21.56 12.19
C GLN A 27 -0.97 -22.93 11.81
N ALA A 28 -0.78 -23.18 10.51
CA ALA A 28 -0.17 -24.41 10.03
C ALA A 28 1.31 -24.52 10.47
N PRO A 29 1.72 -25.65 11.09
CA PRO A 29 3.12 -25.91 11.37
C PRO A 29 3.94 -25.92 10.08
N ALA A 30 5.16 -25.38 10.13
CA ALA A 30 6.13 -25.53 9.03
C ALA A 30 6.59 -26.99 8.85
N ASP A 31 6.43 -27.82 9.89
CA ASP A 31 6.75 -29.24 9.86
C ASP A 31 5.77 -30.00 8.98
N SER A 32 6.22 -30.24 7.75
CA SER A 32 5.39 -30.69 6.65
C SER A 32 5.81 -32.10 6.19
N THR A 33 5.52 -33.08 7.03
CA THR A 33 5.81 -34.50 6.74
C THR A 33 4.77 -35.13 5.80
N THR A 34 3.61 -34.50 5.61
CA THR A 34 2.53 -34.98 4.73
C THR A 34 2.18 -33.94 3.65
N VAL A 35 1.66 -34.42 2.51
CA VAL A 35 1.20 -33.57 1.39
C VAL A 35 0.03 -32.69 1.84
N GLU A 36 -0.89 -33.21 2.64
CA GLU A 36 -2.03 -32.46 3.16
C GLU A 36 -1.60 -31.27 4.02
N SER A 37 -0.63 -31.47 4.93
CA SER A 37 -0.07 -30.40 5.75
C SER A 37 0.64 -29.34 4.90
N LYS A 38 1.37 -29.74 3.85
CA LYS A 38 1.99 -28.79 2.89
C LYS A 38 0.94 -27.95 2.19
N THR A 39 -0.10 -28.58 1.65
CA THR A 39 -1.18 -27.90 0.93
C THR A 39 -1.89 -26.90 1.84
N LYS A 40 -2.19 -27.30 3.08
CA LYS A 40 -2.82 -26.42 4.08
C LYS A 40 -1.92 -25.22 4.41
N TYR A 41 -0.64 -25.45 4.68
CA TYR A 41 0.33 -24.39 4.97
C TYR A 41 0.47 -23.40 3.82
N LEU A 42 0.61 -23.88 2.58
CA LEU A 42 0.77 -23.02 1.40
C LEU A 42 -0.50 -22.24 1.08
N SER A 43 -1.67 -22.84 1.27
CA SER A 43 -2.96 -22.15 1.11
C SER A 43 -3.10 -21.00 2.11
N GLU A 44 -2.80 -21.26 3.38
CA GLU A 44 -2.83 -20.25 4.44
C GLU A 44 -1.79 -19.15 4.22
N LEU A 45 -0.57 -19.51 3.81
CA LEU A 45 0.47 -18.56 3.47
C LEU A 45 0.02 -17.65 2.33
N ARG A 46 -0.59 -18.19 1.27
CA ARG A 46 -1.08 -17.40 0.14
C ARG A 46 -2.14 -16.40 0.58
N GLN A 47 -3.12 -16.82 1.39
CA GLN A 47 -4.14 -15.91 1.94
C GLN A 47 -3.52 -14.83 2.84
N SER A 48 -2.50 -15.22 3.62
CA SER A 48 -1.77 -14.30 4.49
C SER A 48 -0.98 -13.26 3.68
N VAL A 49 -0.39 -13.66 2.55
CA VAL A 49 0.29 -12.75 1.61
C VAL A 49 -0.70 -11.77 0.99
N VAL A 50 -1.85 -12.24 0.48
CA VAL A 50 -2.86 -11.37 -0.15
C VAL A 50 -3.33 -10.29 0.82
N GLY A 51 -3.77 -10.66 2.03
CA GLY A 51 -4.23 -9.64 2.97
C GLY A 51 -3.09 -8.79 3.56
N LEU A 52 -1.84 -9.27 3.58
CA LEU A 52 -0.69 -8.44 3.93
C LEU A 52 -0.48 -7.36 2.87
N GLN A 53 -0.52 -7.74 1.59
CA GLN A 53 -0.42 -6.82 0.47
C GLN A 53 -1.54 -5.77 0.51
N GLU A 54 -2.79 -6.18 0.73
CA GLU A 54 -3.90 -5.26 0.87
C GLU A 54 -3.68 -4.26 2.02
N GLN A 55 -3.21 -4.73 3.17
CA GLN A 55 -2.96 -3.87 4.31
C GLN A 55 -1.80 -2.90 4.05
N VAL A 56 -0.70 -3.36 3.44
CA VAL A 56 0.40 -2.48 3.01
C VAL A 56 -0.10 -1.42 2.04
N ASN A 57 -0.89 -1.80 1.04
CA ASN A 57 -1.42 -0.85 0.06
C ASN A 57 -2.31 0.21 0.72
N ARG A 58 -3.18 -0.18 1.66
CA ARG A 58 -4.00 0.77 2.43
C ARG A 58 -3.15 1.75 3.24
N GLU A 59 -2.17 1.25 3.99
CA GLU A 59 -1.28 2.09 4.80
C GLU A 59 -0.48 3.07 3.93
N LEU A 60 0.09 2.60 2.81
CA LEU A 60 0.84 3.46 1.90
C LEU A 60 -0.05 4.50 1.22
N THR A 61 -1.29 4.14 0.86
CA THR A 61 -2.24 5.08 0.25
C THR A 61 -2.61 6.19 1.21
N ALA A 62 -2.96 5.86 2.45
CA ALA A 62 -3.25 6.86 3.48
C ALA A 62 -2.05 7.80 3.71
N ARG A 63 -0.83 7.28 3.71
CA ARG A 63 0.39 8.10 3.87
C ARG A 63 0.67 8.99 2.68
N MET A 64 0.36 8.56 1.45
CA MET A 64 0.46 9.42 0.27
C MET A 64 -0.52 10.60 0.35
N GLU A 65 -1.71 10.39 0.90
CA GLU A 65 -2.69 11.46 1.15
C GLU A 65 -2.19 12.42 2.24
N GLU A 66 -1.63 11.91 3.33
CA GLU A 66 -0.99 12.72 4.37
C GLU A 66 0.19 13.54 3.81
N ASP A 67 1.02 12.93 2.97
CA ASP A 67 2.16 13.59 2.32
C ASP A 67 1.67 14.70 1.37
N LYS A 68 0.64 14.44 0.53
CA LYS A 68 0.01 15.46 -0.32
C LYS A 68 -0.51 16.65 0.49
N ALA A 69 -1.22 16.40 1.59
CA ALA A 69 -1.74 17.45 2.45
C ALA A 69 -0.61 18.27 3.10
N ARG A 70 0.48 17.60 3.52
CA ARG A 70 1.66 18.25 4.09
C ARG A 70 2.35 19.15 3.07
N GLU A 71 2.55 18.66 1.84
CA GLU A 71 3.15 19.43 0.74
C GLU A 71 2.30 20.65 0.35
N ALA A 72 0.97 20.49 0.29
CA ALA A 72 0.05 21.61 0.04
C ALA A 72 0.15 22.69 1.14
N SER A 73 0.28 22.28 2.41
CA SER A 73 0.41 23.21 3.54
C SER A 73 1.78 23.90 3.64
N ALA A 74 2.83 23.27 3.13
CA ALA A 74 4.21 23.77 3.22
C ALA A 74 4.55 24.82 2.14
N GLY A 75 3.62 25.13 1.22
CA GLY A 75 3.81 26.14 0.18
C GLY A 75 4.91 25.82 -0.84
N GLY A 76 5.48 24.61 -0.80
CA GLY A 76 6.62 24.23 -1.61
C GLY A 76 6.19 23.72 -2.98
N ALA A 77 6.21 24.58 -4.01
CA ALA A 77 6.13 24.33 -5.47
C ALA A 77 4.98 23.45 -6.03
N ALA A 78 4.36 22.56 -5.26
CA ALA A 78 3.20 21.76 -5.61
C ALA A 78 1.88 22.51 -5.43
N GLY A 79 1.88 23.67 -4.76
CA GLY A 79 0.75 24.61 -4.80
C GLY A 79 0.43 25.10 -6.22
N ALA A 80 1.37 24.98 -7.17
CA ALA A 80 1.10 25.19 -8.59
C ALA A 80 0.54 23.93 -9.29
N LYS A 81 0.89 22.72 -8.84
CA LYS A 81 0.40 21.44 -9.40
C LYS A 81 -0.96 20.99 -8.88
N ALA A 82 -1.29 21.24 -7.61
CA ALA A 82 -2.62 20.95 -7.08
C ALA A 82 -3.68 21.89 -7.66
N VAL A 83 -3.29 23.12 -8.02
CA VAL A 83 -4.13 24.07 -8.77
C VAL A 83 -4.19 23.71 -10.26
N ASP A 84 -3.25 22.91 -10.75
CA ASP A 84 -3.22 22.38 -12.13
C ASP A 84 -4.19 21.21 -12.29
N ASP A 85 -4.17 20.22 -11.38
CA ASP A 85 -5.06 19.04 -11.43
C ASP A 85 -6.55 19.44 -11.41
N GLU A 86 -6.97 20.37 -10.54
CA GLU A 86 -8.38 20.79 -10.43
C GLU A 86 -8.82 21.68 -11.61
N LYS A 87 -7.88 22.42 -12.21
CA LYS A 87 -8.11 23.22 -13.42
C LYS A 87 -8.10 22.37 -14.69
N GLU A 88 -7.34 21.28 -14.72
CA GLU A 88 -7.37 20.28 -15.81
C GLU A 88 -8.66 19.44 -15.78
N GLU A 89 -9.22 19.13 -14.61
CA GLU A 89 -10.53 18.46 -14.51
C GLU A 89 -11.70 19.36 -14.96
N GLU A 90 -11.66 20.66 -14.66
CA GLU A 90 -12.67 21.63 -15.12
C GLU A 90 -12.66 21.83 -16.65
N ASN A 91 -11.52 21.60 -17.31
CA ASN A 91 -11.38 21.71 -18.77
C ASN A 91 -11.63 20.38 -19.51
N TYR A 92 -11.94 19.29 -18.80
CA TYR A 92 -12.18 17.97 -19.38
C TYR A 92 -13.59 17.87 -20.01
N GLY A 93 -13.84 18.67 -21.04
CA GLY A 93 -15.15 18.73 -21.70
C GLY A 93 -15.29 19.78 -22.81
N GLU A 94 -14.39 20.77 -22.89
CA GLU A 94 -14.23 21.58 -24.09
C GLU A 94 -13.13 20.94 -24.94
N GLU A 95 -13.50 20.36 -26.08
CA GLU A 95 -12.51 20.09 -27.12
C GLU A 95 -11.81 21.42 -27.38
N ALA A 96 -10.49 21.48 -27.15
CA ALA A 96 -9.66 22.58 -27.59
C ALA A 96 -9.78 22.65 -29.12
N GLN A 97 -10.81 23.34 -29.60
CA GLN A 97 -10.87 23.84 -30.96
C GLN A 97 -9.72 24.84 -31.05
N GLU A 98 -8.56 24.30 -31.43
CA GLU A 98 -7.57 25.03 -32.19
C GLU A 98 -8.27 25.52 -33.46
N GLU A 99 -9.00 26.64 -33.36
CA GLU A 99 -9.36 27.42 -34.54
C GLU A 99 -8.09 28.14 -35.01
N GLU A 100 -7.42 27.50 -35.96
CA GLU A 100 -6.50 28.13 -36.89
C GLU A 100 -7.25 29.25 -37.65
N VAL A 101 -7.03 30.51 -37.28
CA VAL A 101 -7.25 31.69 -38.15
C VAL A 101 -6.25 32.80 -37.85
#